data_AF-W1XY88-F1
#
_entry.id   AF-W1XY88-F1
#
_cell.length_a   1.000
_cell.length_b   1.000
_cell.length_c   1.000
_cell.angle_alpha   90.00
_cell.angle_beta   90.00
_cell.angle_gamma   90.00
#
_symmetry.space_group_name_H-M   'P 1'
#
loop_
_entity.id
_entity.type
_entity.pdbx_description
1 polymer ?
#
loop_
_entity_poly.entity_id
_entity_poly.type
_entity_poly.pdbx_seq_one_letter_code
_entity_poly.pdbx_strand_id
1 'polypeptide(L)'
;AGKSTLIRCINMLEAPTSGSVIVNGTDLTTLSKSDLRKARKDIGMIFQHFNLLSSRTVYDNVAFPLELQGLSKSEIKERIT
;
A
#
# COMPACT_ATOMS: atom_id res chain seq x y z
N ALA A 1 1.64 10.48 -21.40
CA ALA A 1 0.72 11.23 -20.51
C ALA A 1 0.83 10.65 -19.10
N GLY A 2 1.35 11.41 -18.13
CA GLY A 2 1.86 11.00 -16.80
C GLY A 2 0.87 10.39 -15.80
N LYS A 3 -0.05 9.54 -16.25
CA LYS A 3 -1.00 8.78 -15.42
C LYS A 3 -0.28 7.93 -14.36
N SER A 4 0.81 7.27 -14.76
CA SER A 4 1.61 6.44 -13.85
C SER A 4 2.32 7.26 -12.77
N THR A 5 2.75 8.48 -13.09
CA THR A 5 3.30 9.43 -12.11
C THR A 5 2.19 9.87 -11.15
N LEU A 6 1.03 10.26 -11.67
CA LEU A 6 -0.09 10.72 -10.84
C LEU A 6 -0.52 9.66 -9.81
N ILE A 7 -0.70 8.40 -10.22
CA ILE A 7 -1.12 7.34 -9.28
C ILE A 7 -0.04 7.05 -8.22
N ARG A 8 1.25 7.21 -8.56
CA ARG A 8 2.36 7.09 -7.60
C ARG A 8 2.46 8.28 -6.66
N CYS A 9 2.03 9.47 -7.08
CA CYS A 9 1.89 10.60 -6.17
C CYS A 9 0.78 10.36 -5.14
N ILE A 10 -0.35 9.77 -5.53
CA ILE A 10 -1.49 9.52 -4.63
C ILE A 10 -1.11 8.64 -3.44
N ASN A 11 -0.33 7.58 -3.63
CA ASN A 11 0.16 6.72 -2.53
C ASN A 11 1.55 7.13 -2.01
N MET A 12 2.04 8.30 -2.43
CA MET A 12 3.34 8.88 -2.08
C MET A 12 4.55 7.99 -2.45
N LEU A 13 4.42 7.06 -3.39
CA LEU A 13 5.58 6.34 -3.95
C LEU A 13 6.52 7.29 -4.71
N GLU A 14 5.95 8.34 -5.30
CA GLU A 14 6.68 9.51 -5.79
C GLU A 14 6.18 10.74 -5.03
N ALA A 15 7.08 11.57 -4.51
CA ALA A 15 6.69 12.81 -3.84
C ALA A 15 6.37 13.88 -4.91
N PRO A 16 5.22 14.56 -4.84
CA PRO A 16 4.95 15.66 -5.74
C PRO A 16 5.94 16.81 -5.46
N THR A 17 6.37 17.50 -6.52
CA THR A 17 7.26 18.68 -6.38
C THR A 17 6.57 19.83 -5.65
N SER A 18 5.26 19.96 -5.82
CA SER A 18 4.41 20.96 -5.15
C SER A 18 2.98 20.44 -5.01
N GLY A 19 2.22 21.05 -4.10
CA GLY A 19 0.85 20.65 -3.79
C GLY A 19 0.74 19.69 -2.62
N SER A 20 -0.48 19.26 -2.32
CA SER A 20 -0.84 18.39 -1.20
C SER A 20 -1.55 17.13 -1.68
N VAL A 21 -1.42 16.04 -0.93
CA VAL A 21 -2.07 14.76 -1.21
C VAL A 21 -2.88 14.37 0.02
N ILE A 22 -4.19 14.58 -0.06
CA ILE A 22 -5.10 14.35 1.07
C ILE A 22 -5.86 13.04 0.83
N VAL A 23 -5.72 12.09 1.74
CA VAL A 23 -6.42 10.80 1.72
C VAL A 23 -7.14 10.63 3.05
N ASN A 24 -8.45 10.39 3.01
CA ASN A 24 -9.29 10.25 4.21
C ASN A 24 -9.09 11.39 5.23
N GLY A 25 -8.98 12.64 4.73
CA GLY A 25 -8.79 13.84 5.57
C GLY A 25 -7.37 14.04 6.11
N THR A 26 -6.42 13.14 5.82
CA THR A 26 -5.02 13.26 6.24
C THR A 26 -4.16 13.75 5.08
N ASP A 27 -3.40 14.84 5.27
CA ASP A 27 -2.38 15.26 4.31
C ASP A 27 -1.14 14.37 4.44
N LEU A 28 -0.88 13.57 3.40
CA LEU A 28 0.24 12.63 3.37
C LEU A 28 1.57 13.33 3.11
N THR A 29 1.58 14.54 2.55
CA THR A 29 2.81 15.27 2.21
C THR A 29 3.53 15.81 3.43
N THR A 30 2.82 15.99 4.55
CA THR A 30 3.35 16.49 5.81
C THR A 30 3.77 15.39 6.78
N LEU A 31 3.50 14.11 6.44
CA LEU A 31 3.78 12.99 7.34
C LEU A 31 5.28 12.65 7.39
N SER A 32 5.72 12.24 8.58
CA SER A 32 7.03 11.61 8.75
C SER A 32 7.10 10.28 7.97
N LYS A 33 8.31 9.79 7.68
CA LYS A 33 8.48 8.48 7.02
C LYS A 33 7.81 7.33 7.80
N SER A 34 7.78 7.41 9.13
CA SER A 34 7.12 6.38 9.97
C SER A 34 5.60 6.46 9.88
N ASP A 35 5.03 7.65 9.90
CA ASP A 35 3.58 7.82 9.86
C ASP A 35 3.03 7.57 8.46
N LEU A 36 3.79 7.94 7.43
CA LEU A 36 3.47 7.60 6.04
C LEU A 36 3.43 6.08 5.83
N ARG A 37 4.34 5.31 6.45
CA ARG A 37 4.27 3.83 6.40
C ARG A 37 3.02 3.28 7.06
N LYS A 38 2.52 3.91 8.13
CA LYS A 38 1.26 3.52 8.78
C LYS A 38 0.08 3.84 7.86
N ALA A 39 -0.01 5.07 7.35
CA ALA A 39 -1.08 5.51 6.46
C ALA A 39 -1.19 4.64 5.19
N ARG A 40 -0.06 4.18 4.64
CA ARG A 40 -0.05 3.28 3.48
C ARG A 40 -0.64 1.90 3.74
N LYS A 41 -0.78 1.45 5.00
CA LYS A 41 -1.44 0.16 5.30
C LYS A 41 -2.92 0.17 4.92
N ASP A 42 -3.52 1.35 4.86
CA ASP A 42 -4.93 1.55 4.51
C ASP A 42 -5.15 1.87 3.02
N ILE A 43 -4.06 1.92 2.23
CA ILE A 43 -4.10 2.28 0.79
C ILE A 43 -3.61 1.08 -0.04
N GLY A 44 -4.56 0.38 -0.67
CA GLY A 44 -4.25 -0.68 -1.63
C GLY A 44 -3.88 -0.13 -3.01
N MET A 45 -2.87 -0.72 -3.66
CA MET A 45 -2.52 -0.43 -5.06
C MET A 45 -2.37 -1.73 -5.85
N ILE A 46 -3.01 -1.79 -7.02
CA ILE A 46 -2.83 -2.86 -8.00
C ILE A 46 -1.96 -2.33 -9.14
N PHE A 47 -0.84 -3.00 -9.40
CA PHE A 47 0.12 -2.60 -10.43
C PHE A 47 -0.23 -3.19 -11.80
N GLN A 48 0.07 -2.47 -12.88
CA GLN A 48 -0.13 -2.96 -14.26
C GLN A 48 0.76 -4.16 -14.60
N HIS A 49 2.02 -4.14 -14.14
CA HIS A 49 2.87 -5.33 -14.11
C HIS A 49 2.78 -5.91 -12.71
N PHE A 50 2.36 -7.17 -12.61
CA PHE A 50 2.10 -7.80 -11.33
C PHE A 50 3.40 -7.97 -10.54
N ASN A 51 3.55 -7.22 -9.46
CA ASN A 51 4.67 -7.31 -8.51
C ASN A 51 4.44 -8.46 -7.51
N LEU A 52 4.20 -9.66 -8.02
CA LEU A 52 4.03 -10.86 -7.19
C LEU A 52 5.39 -11.38 -6.73
N LEU A 53 5.41 -11.92 -5.52
CA LEU A 53 6.53 -12.68 -4.99
C LEU A 53 6.51 -14.06 -5.65
N SER A 54 7.40 -14.27 -6.62
CA SER A 54 7.51 -15.52 -7.39
C SER A 54 7.87 -16.75 -6.55
N SER A 55 8.48 -16.53 -5.38
CA SER A 55 8.82 -17.57 -4.41
C SER A 55 7.65 -18.00 -3.52
N ARG A 56 6.46 -17.41 -3.68
CA ARG A 56 5.30 -17.60 -2.83
C ARG A 56 4.08 -18.06 -3.63
N THR A 57 3.19 -18.81 -2.98
CA THR A 57 1.90 -19.19 -3.58
C THR A 57 0.97 -17.98 -3.73
N VAL A 58 -0.16 -18.16 -4.42
CA VAL A 58 -1.21 -17.13 -4.50
C VAL A 58 -1.72 -16.77 -3.10
N TYR A 59 -2.02 -17.77 -2.27
CA TYR A 59 -2.43 -17.56 -0.89
C TYR A 59 -1.39 -16.75 -0.12
N ASP A 60 -0.12 -17.11 -0.22
CA ASP A 60 0.95 -16.44 0.53
C ASP A 60 1.22 -15.01 0.05
N ASN A 61 0.96 -14.71 -1.23
CA ASN A 61 1.04 -13.34 -1.76
C ASN A 61 -0.09 -12.46 -1.19
N VAL A 62 -1.29 -13.01 -1.02
CA VAL A 62 -2.44 -12.31 -0.44
C VAL A 62 -2.33 -12.20 1.10
N ALA A 63 -1.76 -13.22 1.74
CA ALA A 63 -1.53 -13.25 3.19
C ALA A 63 -0.42 -12.28 3.64
N PHE A 64 0.60 -12.07 2.82
CA PHE A 64 1.80 -11.31 3.20
C PHE A 64 1.51 -9.89 3.75
N PRO A 65 0.66 -9.05 3.13
CA PRO A 65 0.29 -7.77 3.71
C PRO A 65 -0.40 -7.87 5.09
N LEU A 66 -1.20 -8.92 5.32
CA LEU A 66 -1.89 -9.16 6.58
C LEU A 66 -0.91 -9.60 7.69
N GLU A 67 0.11 -10.40 7.34
CA GLU A 67 1.22 -10.74 8.25
C GLU A 67 1.96 -9.47 8.71
N LEU A 68 2.24 -8.54 7.78
CA LEU A 68 2.90 -7.26 8.08
C LEU A 68 2.01 -6.29 8.91
N GLN A 69 0.70 -6.50 8.89
CA GLN A 69 -0.23 -5.81 9.79
C GLN A 69 -0.28 -6.45 11.18
N GLY A 70 0.33 -7.62 11.36
CA GLY A 70 0.43 -8.31 12.66
C GLY A 70 -0.75 -9.22 12.96
N LEU A 71 -1.58 -9.57 11.96
CA LEU A 71 -2.70 -10.49 12.16
C LEU A 71 -2.19 -11.90 12.46
N SER A 72 -2.91 -12.62 13.31
CA SER A 72 -2.65 -14.02 13.60
C SER A 72 -2.97 -14.91 12.40
N LYS A 73 -2.37 -16.11 12.36
CA LYS A 73 -2.64 -17.09 11.29
C LYS A 73 -4.13 -17.45 11.18
N SER A 74 -4.87 -17.44 12.29
CA SER A 74 -6.31 -17.72 12.30
C SER A 74 -7.10 -16.61 11.61
N GLU A 75 -6.84 -15.35 11.97
CA GLU A 75 -7.50 -14.18 11.38
C GLU A 75 -7.18 -14.05 9.88
N ILE A 76 -5.94 -14.35 9.49
CA ILE A 76 -5.53 -14.34 8.08
C ILE A 76 -6.29 -15.40 7.30
N LYS A 77 -6.36 -16.62 7.84
CA LYS A 77 -7.09 -17.72 7.18
C LYS A 77 -8.55 -17.35 6.96
N GLU A 78 -9.23 -16.88 8.01
CA GLU A 78 -10.63 -16.44 7.95
C GLU A 78 -10.89 -15.32 6.94
N ARG A 79 -9.93 -14.42 6.72
CA ARG A 79 -10.09 -13.33 5.74
C ARG A 79 -9.88 -13.77 4.28
N ILE A 80 -9.10 -14.82 4.04
CA ILE A 80 -8.70 -15.23 2.69
C ILE A 80 -9.59 -16.35 2.14
N THR A 81 -10.12 -17.22 3.01
CA THR A 81 -11.01 -18.33 2.64
C THR A 81 -12.46 -18.00 2.92
#